data_AF-A0A0D0F1F7-F1
#
_entry.id   AF-A0A0D0F1F7-F1
#
_cell.length_a   1.000
_cell.length_b   1.000
_cell.length_c   1.000
_cell.angle_alpha   90.00
_cell.angle_beta   90.00
_cell.angle_gamma   90.00
#
_symmetry.space_group_name_H-M   'P 1'
#
loop_
_entity.id
_entity.type
_entity.pdbx_description
1 polymer ?
#
loop_
_entity_poly.entity_id
_entity_poly.type
_entity_poly.pdbx_seq_one_letter_code
_entity_poly.pdbx_strand_id
1 'polypeptide(L)'
;MTAENLNSAIQTCNDGLLEFNNGIVRSFLYGKNWYPLRATVNRARFEAGEDEVTTDRGLVELVYLLPYIKVEDKEFNNSFPIEIND
;
A
#
# COMPACT_ATOMS: atom_id res chain seq x y z
N MET A 1 -9.38 4.50 -8.95
CA MET A 1 -8.21 3.65 -9.28
C MET A 1 -8.68 2.24 -9.65
N THR A 2 -7.90 1.49 -10.45
CA THR A 2 -8.14 0.08 -10.79
C THR A 2 -7.15 -0.85 -10.11
N ALA A 3 -7.36 -2.17 -10.23
CA ALA A 3 -6.38 -3.18 -9.79
C ALA A 3 -5.03 -3.04 -10.52
N GLU A 4 -5.02 -2.57 -11.77
CA GLU A 4 -3.79 -2.32 -12.52
C GLU A 4 -2.99 -1.16 -11.91
N ASN A 5 -3.64 -0.05 -11.54
CA ASN A 5 -2.98 1.05 -10.85
C ASN A 5 -2.41 0.60 -9.50
N LEU A 6 -3.16 -0.25 -8.76
CA LEU A 6 -2.69 -0.80 -7.49
C LEU A 6 -1.46 -1.69 -7.68
N ASN A 7 -1.46 -2.57 -8.69
CA ASN A 7 -0.32 -3.42 -9.00
C ASN A 7 0.93 -2.61 -9.38
N SER A 8 0.76 -1.52 -10.15
CA SER A 8 1.84 -0.59 -10.49
C SER A 8 2.41 0.13 -9.26
N ALA A 9 1.54 0.59 -8.36
CA ALA A 9 1.96 1.18 -7.09
C ALA A 9 2.70 0.18 -6.18
N ILE A 10 2.26 -1.08 -6.15
CA ILE A 10 2.94 -2.17 -5.45
C ILE A 10 4.34 -2.40 -6.03
N GLN A 11 4.48 -2.39 -7.36
CA GLN A 11 5.79 -2.52 -8.00
C GLN A 11 6.71 -1.36 -7.63
N THR A 12 6.19 -0.12 -7.65
CA THR A 12 6.94 1.08 -7.21
C THR A 12 7.44 0.92 -5.77
N CYS A 13 6.63 0.32 -4.89
CA CYS A 13 7.04 0.02 -3.52
C CYS A 13 8.11 -1.08 -3.45
N ASN A 14 7.97 -2.16 -4.24
CA ASN A 14 8.97 -3.24 -4.31
C ASN A 14 10.34 -2.70 -4.75
N ASP A 15 10.37 -1.72 -5.64
CA ASP A 15 11.58 -1.08 -6.14
C ASP A 15 12.19 -0.06 -5.14
N GLY A 16 11.53 0.16 -3.99
CA GLY A 16 11.96 1.12 -2.96
C GLY A 16 11.77 2.58 -3.38
N LEU A 17 10.99 2.84 -4.44
CA LEU A 17 10.77 4.17 -5.02
C LEU A 17 9.53 4.89 -4.44
N LEU A 18 8.75 4.18 -3.62
CA LEU A 18 7.58 4.76 -2.95
C LEU A 18 8.00 5.41 -1.63
N GLU A 19 8.00 6.74 -1.58
CA GLU A 19 8.31 7.46 -0.35
C GLU A 19 7.14 7.47 0.64
N PHE A 20 7.42 7.20 1.91
CA PHE A 20 6.47 7.34 3.01
C PHE A 20 7.22 7.54 4.34
N ASN A 21 6.51 8.02 5.36
CA ASN A 21 7.10 8.22 6.68
C ASN A 21 7.40 6.86 7.34
N ASN A 22 8.68 6.63 7.67
CA ASN A 22 9.13 5.47 8.45
C ASN A 22 8.53 5.49 9.87
N GLY A 23 8.50 4.31 10.51
CA GLY A 23 7.89 4.09 11.82
C GLY A 23 6.66 3.18 11.74
N ILE A 24 5.71 3.35 12.67
CA ILE A 24 4.48 2.56 12.70
C ILE A 24 3.52 3.05 11.62
N VAL A 25 3.32 2.22 10.59
CA VAL A 25 2.47 2.52 9.43
C VAL A 25 1.35 1.50 9.35
N ARG A 26 0.12 1.97 9.12
CA ARG A 26 -1.01 1.09 8.79
C ARG A 26 -0.74 0.41 7.46
N SER A 27 -0.79 -0.91 7.45
CA SER A 27 -0.34 -1.72 6.32
C SER A 27 -1.33 -2.81 5.95
N PHE A 28 -1.27 -3.24 4.70
CA PHE A 28 -2.02 -4.38 4.20
C PHE A 28 -1.10 -5.49 3.71
N LEU A 29 -1.53 -6.72 3.89
CA LEU A 29 -0.83 -7.90 3.39
C LEU A 29 -1.30 -8.20 1.96
N TYR A 30 -0.35 -8.32 1.05
CA TYR A 30 -0.58 -8.80 -0.30
C TYR A 30 0.55 -9.73 -0.73
N GLY A 31 0.21 -10.96 -1.15
CA GLY A 31 1.21 -12.01 -1.31
C GLY A 31 1.93 -12.31 0.01
N LYS A 32 3.26 -12.23 0.01
CA LYS A 32 4.11 -12.41 1.20
C LYS A 32 4.58 -11.09 1.84
N ASN A 33 4.05 -9.95 1.40
CA ASN A 33 4.60 -8.64 1.73
C ASN A 33 3.56 -7.74 2.41
N TRP A 34 3.99 -7.01 3.42
CA TRP A 34 3.25 -5.90 3.99
C TRP A 34 3.61 -4.60 3.27
N TYR A 35 2.57 -3.91 2.81
CA TYR A 35 2.68 -2.65 2.08
C TYR A 35 2.10 -1.49 2.90
N PRO A 36 2.69 -0.28 2.84
CA PRO A 36 2.19 0.91 3.53
C PRO A 36 0.87 1.38 2.89
N LEU A 37 -0.26 1.19 3.59
CA LEU A 37 -1.60 1.30 3.02
C LEU A 37 -1.85 2.64 2.33
N ARG A 38 -1.68 3.74 3.07
CA ARG A 38 -1.98 5.07 2.56
C ARG A 38 -1.07 5.44 1.38
N ALA A 39 0.22 5.14 1.50
CA ALA A 39 1.20 5.50 0.47
C ALA A 39 0.95 4.72 -0.83
N THR A 40 0.73 3.41 -0.74
CA THR A 40 0.47 2.58 -1.91
C THR A 40 -0.85 2.94 -2.59
N VAL A 41 -1.91 3.20 -1.82
CA VAL A 41 -3.20 3.64 -2.38
C VAL A 41 -3.10 5.01 -3.02
N ASN A 42 -2.48 6.00 -2.36
CA ASN A 42 -2.35 7.33 -2.94
C ASN A 42 -1.47 7.32 -4.19
N ARG A 43 -0.46 6.45 -4.25
CA ARG A 43 0.32 6.25 -5.48
C ARG A 43 -0.54 5.70 -6.63
N ALA A 44 -1.37 4.69 -6.36
CA ALA A 44 -2.29 4.13 -7.36
C ALA A 44 -3.32 5.17 -7.83
N ARG A 45 -3.82 6.01 -6.92
CA ARG A 45 -4.76 7.10 -7.24
C ARG A 45 -4.11 8.20 -8.08
N PHE A 46 -2.88 8.60 -7.73
CA PHE A 46 -2.11 9.54 -8.54
C PHE A 46 -1.92 9.03 -9.98
N GLU A 47 -1.58 7.74 -10.15
CA GLU A 47 -1.46 7.11 -11.47
C GLU A 47 -2.80 7.03 -12.23
N ALA A 48 -3.92 7.03 -11.52
CA ALA A 48 -5.27 7.11 -12.10
C ALA A 48 -5.76 8.55 -12.35
N GLY A 49 -4.97 9.58 -11.99
CA GLY A 49 -5.37 10.99 -12.07
C GLY A 49 -6.40 11.41 -11.01
N GLU A 50 -6.42 10.72 -9.86
CA GLU A 50 -7.36 10.96 -8.76
C GLU A 50 -6.68 11.61 -7.54
N ASP A 51 -7.46 12.33 -6.72
CA ASP A 51 -6.96 13.03 -5.53
C ASP A 51 -6.49 12.09 -4.42
N GLU A 52 -5.54 12.54 -3.59
CA GLU A 52 -5.10 11.79 -2.40
C GLU A 52 -6.21 11.56 -1.37
N VAL A 53 -6.09 10.45 -0.63
CA VAL A 53 -7.03 10.10 0.43
C VAL A 53 -6.33 9.86 1.77
N THR A 54 -7.14 9.85 2.82
CA THR A 54 -6.75 9.44 4.17
C THR A 54 -6.66 7.91 4.27
N THR A 55 -6.01 7.40 5.31
CA THR A 55 -5.84 5.96 5.55
C THR A 55 -7.18 5.20 5.58
N ASP A 56 -8.19 5.72 6.28
CA ASP A 56 -9.50 5.06 6.38
C ASP A 56 -10.20 4.97 5.03
N ARG A 57 -10.12 6.04 4.23
CA ARG A 57 -10.70 6.03 2.89
C ARG A 57 -9.90 5.10 1.95
N GLY A 58 -8.58 5.08 2.09
CA GLY A 58 -7.73 4.16 1.35
C GLY A 58 -8.03 2.69 1.66
N LEU A 59 -8.36 2.36 2.92
CA LEU A 59 -8.77 1.02 3.31
C LEU A 59 -10.07 0.61 2.60
N VAL A 60 -11.07 1.50 2.60
CA VAL A 60 -12.35 1.25 1.91
C VAL A 60 -12.12 0.95 0.43
N GLU A 61 -11.25 1.71 -0.24
CA GLU A 61 -10.95 1.47 -1.65
C GLU A 61 -10.19 0.16 -1.89
N LEU A 62 -9.23 -0.19 -1.02
CA LEU A 62 -8.54 -1.48 -1.07
C LEU A 62 -9.50 -2.66 -0.95
N VAL A 63 -10.49 -2.59 -0.06
CA VAL A 63 -11.49 -3.66 0.12
C VAL A 63 -12.35 -3.87 -1.13
N TYR A 64 -12.58 -2.83 -1.94
CA TYR A 64 -13.28 -2.98 -3.22
C TYR A 64 -12.42 -3.64 -4.31
N LEU A 65 -11.09 -3.53 -4.22
CA LEU A 65 -10.15 -4.07 -5.21
C LEU A 65 -9.63 -5.47 -4.86
N LEU A 66 -9.35 -5.71 -3.59
CA LEU A 66 -8.74 -6.94 -3.09
C LEU A 66 -9.70 -7.64 -2.13
N PRO A 67 -10.30 -8.79 -2.50
CA PRO A 67 -11.13 -9.55 -1.59
C PRO A 67 -10.25 -10.13 -0.47
N TYR A 68 -10.69 -9.95 0.78
CA TYR A 68 -10.04 -10.46 1.99
C TYR A 68 -8.61 -9.97 2.22
N ILE A 69 -8.51 -8.70 2.57
CA ILE A 69 -7.24 -8.07 2.89
C ILE A 69 -6.97 -8.09 4.40
N LYS A 70 -5.81 -8.62 4.80
CA LYS A 70 -5.36 -8.53 6.19
C LYS A 70 -4.69 -7.18 6.39
N VAL A 71 -5.06 -6.47 7.45
CA VAL A 71 -4.59 -5.11 7.74
C VAL A 71 -4.07 -5.04 9.16
N GLU A 72 -2.85 -4.55 9.35
CA GLU A 72 -2.18 -4.44 10.64
C GLU A 72 -1.25 -3.22 10.63
N ASP A 73 -0.88 -2.73 11.81
CA ASP A 73 0.19 -1.74 11.93
C ASP A 73 1.55 -2.45 11.91
N LYS A 74 2.46 -1.98 11.07
CA LYS A 74 3.82 -2.54 10.92
C LYS A 74 4.87 -1.44 11.06
N GLU A 75 6.01 -1.80 11.61
CA GLU A 75 7.15 -0.90 11.77
C GLU A 75 8.06 -0.96 10.54
N PHE A 76 8.13 0.14 9.79
CA PHE A 76 9.00 0.29 8.62
C PHE A 76 10.26 1.06 8.98
N ASN A 77 11.41 0.49 8.64
CA ASN A 77 12.72 1.11 8.83
C ASN A 77 13.29 1.72 7.53
N ASN A 78 12.62 1.47 6.40
CA ASN A 78 12.99 1.95 5.07
C ASN A 78 11.75 1.94 4.16
N SER A 79 11.92 2.40 2.92
CA SER A 79 10.86 2.50 1.91
C SER A 79 10.53 1.18 1.19
N PHE A 80 10.97 0.03 1.71
CA PHE A 80 10.68 -1.28 1.13
C PHE A 80 9.50 -1.97 1.83
N PRO A 81 8.76 -2.84 1.14
CA PRO A 81 7.77 -3.69 1.79
C PRO A 81 8.43 -4.63 2.80
N ILE A 82 7.66 -5.07 3.79
CA ILE A 82 8.13 -6.04 4.79
C ILE A 82 7.71 -7.43 4.36
N GLU A 83 8.68 -8.26 3.99
CA GLU A 83 8.45 -9.67 3.68
C GLU A 83 8.16 -10.49 4.94
N ILE A 84 7.17 -11.38 4.86
CA ILE A 84 6.92 -12.41 5.87
C ILE A 84 7.90 -13.55 5.59
N ASN A 85 8.86 -13.72 6.48
CA ASN A 85 9.66 -14.94 6.55
C ASN A 85 8.80 -16.01 7.22
N ASP A 86 8.52 -17.10 6.50
CA ASP A 86 7.87 -18.30 7.03
C ASP A 86 8.68 -18.95 8.16
#